data_AF-A0A931FPI7-F1
#
_entry.id   AF-A0A931FPI7-F1
#
_cell.length_a   1.000
_cell.length_b   1.000
_cell.length_c   1.000
_cell.angle_alpha   90.00
_cell.angle_beta   90.00
_cell.angle_gamma   90.00
#
_symmetry.space_group_name_H-M   'P 1'
#
loop_
_entity.id
_entity.type
_entity.pdbx_description
1 polymer ?
#
loop_
_entity_poly.entity_id
_entity_poly.type
_entity_poly.pdbx_seq_one_letter_code
_entity_poly.pdbx_strand_id
1 'polypeptide(L)'
;MRTILAIASVAFALSTLTAQAQTSAAPAAGHMMTPQQERMKTCNTEAGTKHLGGDARKTFMSDCLAGKATGSTGHALTPQQTKMKSCNTQASSMKGEARKNFMSSCLKG
;
A
#
# COMPACT_ATOMS: atom_id res chain seq x y z
N MET A 1 6.03 41.89 24.08
CA MET A 1 6.63 42.34 25.34
C MET A 1 7.09 41.11 26.09
N ARG A 2 8.37 41.08 26.50
CA ARG A 2 8.92 40.46 27.73
C ARG A 2 8.71 38.95 27.90
N THR A 3 9.67 38.08 28.19
CA THR A 3 11.07 38.15 28.64
C THR A 3 11.50 36.67 28.72
N ILE A 4 12.59 36.24 28.08
CA ILE A 4 13.88 35.92 28.73
C ILE A 4 13.73 35.07 30.01
N LEU A 5 14.26 33.83 29.97
CA LEU A 5 15.21 33.35 30.97
C LEU A 5 16.02 32.16 30.43
N ALA A 6 17.31 32.41 30.21
CA ALA A 6 18.34 31.40 29.96
C ALA A 6 18.82 30.83 31.30
N ILE A 7 19.03 29.50 31.40
CA ILE A 7 19.85 28.91 32.47
C ILE A 7 20.75 27.81 31.88
N ALA A 8 22.02 28.19 31.82
CA ALA A 8 23.23 27.42 32.11
C ALA A 8 23.43 26.02 31.50
N SER A 9 24.42 25.99 30.61
CA SER A 9 25.31 24.89 30.24
C SER A 9 25.79 24.06 31.44
N VAL A 10 25.67 22.73 31.36
CA VAL A 10 26.63 21.79 31.96
C VAL A 10 26.81 20.62 30.99
N ALA A 11 27.96 20.59 30.32
CA ALA A 11 28.45 19.38 29.68
C ALA A 11 28.86 18.41 30.79
N PHE A 12 28.28 17.21 30.82
CA PHE A 12 28.85 16.08 31.57
C PHE A 12 29.02 14.89 30.63
N ALA A 13 30.28 14.61 30.35
CA ALA A 13 30.74 13.48 29.58
C ALA A 13 30.70 12.18 30.40
N LEU A 14 30.59 11.06 29.69
CA LEU A 14 31.13 9.74 30.00
C LEU A 14 30.63 9.01 31.26
N SER A 15 29.85 7.94 31.03
CA SER A 15 30.25 6.54 31.29
C SER A 15 29.15 5.66 31.92
N THR A 16 28.82 4.62 31.15
CA THR A 16 28.52 3.24 31.57
C THR A 16 27.40 3.00 32.58
N LEU A 17 26.20 2.76 32.05
CA LEU A 17 25.26 1.82 32.65
C LEU A 17 24.98 0.71 31.63
N THR A 18 25.57 -0.46 31.89
CA THR A 18 25.34 -1.70 31.13
C THR A 18 23.89 -2.13 31.32
N ALA A 19 23.03 -1.76 30.36
CA ALA A 19 21.71 -2.33 30.20
C ALA A 19 21.73 -3.37 29.06
N GLN A 20 21.05 -4.48 29.32
CA GLN A 20 20.62 -5.54 28.39
C GLN A 20 21.64 -6.57 27.92
N ALA A 21 21.51 -7.76 28.51
CA ALA A 21 21.61 -9.02 27.78
C ALA A 21 20.64 -10.05 28.40
N GLN A 22 19.35 -9.96 28.06
CA GLN A 22 18.48 -11.15 28.06
C GLN A 22 18.51 -11.71 26.63
N THR A 23 19.48 -12.58 26.40
CA THR A 23 19.51 -13.45 25.22
C THR A 23 18.43 -14.51 25.38
N SER A 24 17.26 -14.25 24.80
CA SER A 24 16.32 -15.31 24.44
C SER A 24 16.50 -15.57 22.94
N ALA A 25 17.35 -16.54 22.63
CA ALA A 25 17.40 -17.14 21.31
C ALA A 25 16.08 -17.89 21.07
N ALA A 26 15.12 -17.21 20.43
CA ALA A 26 14.03 -17.88 19.74
C ALA A 26 14.58 -18.45 18.42
N PRO A 27 14.11 -19.62 17.95
CA PRO A 27 14.60 -20.20 16.71
C PRO A 27 14.32 -19.23 15.57
N ALA A 28 15.30 -19.05 14.69
CA ALA A 28 15.11 -18.38 13.42
C ALA A 28 14.13 -19.22 12.59
N ALA A 29 12.83 -19.00 12.81
CA ALA A 29 11.79 -19.44 11.91
C ALA A 29 12.04 -18.69 10.60
N GLY A 30 12.55 -19.41 9.61
CA GLY A 30 12.75 -18.88 8.27
C GLY A 30 11.48 -18.17 7.84
N HIS A 31 11.61 -16.91 7.40
CA HIS A 31 10.52 -16.17 6.79
C HIS A 31 10.08 -16.90 5.52
N MET A 32 9.22 -17.90 5.66
CA MET A 32 8.47 -18.44 4.56
C MET A 32 7.56 -17.32 4.09
N MET A 33 7.90 -16.77 2.92
CA MET A 33 7.09 -15.75 2.28
C MET A 33 5.69 -16.31 2.10
N THR A 34 4.68 -15.53 2.45
CA THR A 34 3.31 -15.91 2.14
C THR A 34 3.13 -15.96 0.62
N PRO A 35 2.23 -16.80 0.07
CA PRO A 35 1.97 -16.86 -1.37
C PRO A 35 1.66 -15.49 -1.99
N GLN A 36 1.06 -14.58 -1.21
CA GLN A 36 0.78 -13.21 -1.64
C GLN A 36 2.05 -12.35 -1.75
N GLN A 37 3.01 -12.51 -0.85
CA GLN A 37 4.30 -11.83 -0.90
C GLN A 37 5.17 -12.34 -2.05
N GLU A 38 5.19 -13.65 -2.29
CA GLU A 38 5.90 -14.25 -3.43
C GLU A 38 5.36 -13.73 -4.75
N ARG A 39 4.04 -13.71 -4.89
CA ARG A 39 3.37 -13.15 -6.06
C ARG A 39 3.70 -11.68 -6.27
N MET A 40 3.70 -10.87 -5.22
CA MET A 40 4.04 -9.45 -5.33
C MET A 40 5.49 -9.24 -5.79
N LYS A 41 6.41 -10.10 -5.34
CA LYS A 41 7.80 -10.10 -5.81
C LYS A 41 7.87 -10.44 -7.30
N THR A 42 7.21 -11.52 -7.73
CA THR A 42 7.17 -11.92 -9.14
C THR A 42 6.59 -10.82 -10.03
N CYS A 43 5.44 -10.25 -9.65
CA CYS A 43 4.82 -9.14 -10.38
C CYS A 43 5.74 -7.92 -10.50
N ASN A 44 6.48 -7.57 -9.44
CA ASN A 44 7.42 -6.44 -9.51
C ASN A 44 8.60 -6.76 -10.44
N THR A 45 9.14 -7.97 -10.38
CA THR A 45 10.23 -8.42 -11.26
C THR A 45 9.78 -8.38 -12.71
N GLU A 46 8.63 -8.95 -13.05
CA GLU A 46 8.12 -8.95 -14.42
C GLU A 46 7.82 -7.54 -14.93
N ALA A 47 7.31 -6.64 -14.08
CA ALA A 47 7.12 -5.24 -14.45
C ALA A 47 8.45 -4.56 -14.80
N GLY A 48 9.51 -4.85 -14.05
CA GLY A 48 10.86 -4.36 -14.29
C GLY A 48 11.47 -4.92 -15.57
N THR A 49 11.36 -6.23 -15.80
CA THR A 49 11.81 -6.89 -17.05
C THR A 49 11.07 -6.37 -18.28
N LYS A 50 9.79 -6.00 -18.13
CA LYS A 50 9.00 -5.36 -19.18
C LYS A 50 9.23 -3.84 -19.29
N HIS A 51 10.13 -3.29 -18.47
CA HIS A 51 10.45 -1.85 -18.40
C HIS A 51 9.21 -0.96 -18.28
N LEU A 52 8.19 -1.43 -17.56
CA LEU A 52 6.93 -0.70 -17.41
C LEU A 52 7.13 0.45 -16.43
N GLY A 53 6.78 1.65 -16.88
CA GLY A 53 6.72 2.87 -16.06
C GLY A 53 5.31 3.45 -16.00
N GLY A 54 5.08 4.39 -15.07
CA GLY A 54 3.83 5.15 -14.98
C GLY A 54 2.57 4.27 -14.89
N ASP A 55 1.53 4.66 -15.65
CA ASP A 55 0.24 3.98 -15.68
C ASP A 55 0.31 2.54 -16.20
N ALA A 56 1.26 2.24 -17.09
CA ALA A 56 1.46 0.90 -17.63
C ALA A 56 1.92 -0.08 -16.55
N ARG A 57 2.85 0.33 -15.67
CA ARG A 57 3.27 -0.47 -14.50
C ARG A 57 2.11 -0.71 -13.54
N LYS A 58 1.33 0.33 -13.28
CA LYS A 58 0.21 0.27 -12.33
C LYS A 58 -0.86 -0.73 -12.79
N THR A 59 -1.20 -0.66 -14.07
CA THR A 59 -2.15 -1.57 -14.72
C THR A 59 -1.63 -3.01 -14.67
N PHE A 60 -0.39 -3.22 -15.10
CA PHE A 60 0.24 -4.54 -15.08
C PHE A 60 0.31 -5.13 -13.66
N MET A 61 0.67 -4.32 -12.66
CA MET A 61 0.78 -4.81 -11.29
C MET A 61 -0.59 -5.19 -10.72
N SER A 62 -1.64 -4.40 -10.99
CA SER A 62 -3.01 -4.77 -10.62
C SER A 62 -3.46 -6.06 -11.30
N ASP A 63 -3.20 -6.22 -12.60
CA ASP A 63 -3.57 -7.44 -13.33
C ASP A 63 -2.80 -8.66 -12.84
N CYS A 64 -1.51 -8.52 -12.57
CA CYS A 64 -0.67 -9.59 -12.05
C CYS A 64 -1.09 -10.03 -10.64
N LEU A 65 -1.36 -9.08 -9.74
CA LEU A 65 -1.89 -9.35 -8.40
C LEU A 65 -3.33 -9.88 -8.43
N ALA A 66 -4.09 -9.61 -9.49
CA ALA A 66 -5.45 -10.16 -9.71
C ALA A 66 -5.44 -11.56 -10.36
N GLY A 67 -4.40 -11.91 -11.11
CA GLY A 67 -4.18 -13.29 -11.60
C GLY A 67 -4.26 -13.42 -13.10
N LYS A 68 -4.22 -12.28 -13.78
CA LYS A 68 -4.34 -12.18 -15.23
C LYS A 68 -2.99 -12.32 -15.96
N ALA A 69 -1.86 -12.42 -15.25
CA ALA A 69 -0.52 -12.43 -15.85
C ALA A 69 -0.17 -13.68 -16.68
N THR A 70 -1.00 -14.72 -16.67
CA THR A 70 -0.84 -15.89 -17.56
C THR A 70 -2.02 -15.97 -18.52
N GLY A 71 -1.83 -15.53 -19.77
CA GLY A 71 -2.56 -15.96 -20.98
C GLY A 71 -4.10 -15.94 -21.00
N SER A 72 -4.77 -15.48 -19.94
CA SER A 72 -6.22 -15.38 -19.90
C SER A 72 -6.58 -14.05 -20.52
N THR A 73 -7.04 -14.12 -21.77
CA THR A 73 -7.83 -13.09 -22.45
C THR A 73 -8.60 -12.31 -21.39
N GLY A 74 -8.17 -11.06 -21.19
CA GLY A 74 -8.45 -10.31 -19.97
C GLY A 74 -9.89 -10.48 -19.57
N HIS A 75 -10.12 -11.05 -18.38
CA HIS A 75 -11.47 -11.15 -17.83
C HIS A 75 -12.16 -9.81 -18.03
N ALA A 76 -13.14 -9.80 -18.94
CA ALA A 76 -14.11 -8.74 -19.04
C ALA A 76 -14.56 -8.48 -17.61
N LEU A 77 -14.45 -7.22 -17.17
CA LEU A 77 -14.97 -6.83 -15.87
C LEU A 77 -16.38 -7.39 -15.78
N THR A 78 -16.69 -8.07 -14.69
CA THR A 78 -18.07 -8.51 -14.50
C THR A 78 -18.97 -7.28 -14.59
N PRO A 79 -20.23 -7.39 -15.05
CA PRO A 79 -21.12 -6.25 -15.16
C PRO A 79 -21.15 -5.39 -13.88
N GLN A 80 -21.03 -6.03 -12.72
CA GLN A 80 -20.92 -5.39 -11.41
C GLN A 80 -19.60 -4.63 -11.18
N GLN A 81 -18.45 -5.17 -11.62
CA GLN A 81 -17.17 -4.48 -11.54
C GLN A 81 -17.11 -3.26 -12.48
N THR A 82 -17.67 -3.39 -13.69
CA THR A 82 -17.80 -2.26 -14.64
C THR A 82 -18.67 -1.16 -14.07
N LYS A 83 -19.81 -1.54 -13.47
CA LYS A 83 -20.74 -0.62 -12.82
C LYS A 83 -20.09 0.11 -11.64
N MET A 84 -19.39 -0.62 -10.76
CA MET A 84 -18.66 -0.03 -9.64
C MET A 84 -17.59 0.97 -10.09
N LYS A 85 -16.88 0.67 -11.18
CA LYS A 85 -15.86 1.55 -11.75
C LYS A 85 -16.49 2.81 -12.35
N SER A 86 -17.56 2.66 -13.12
CA SER A 86 -18.31 3.79 -13.71
C SER A 86 -18.91 4.71 -12.64
N CYS A 87 -19.56 4.14 -11.61
CA CYS A 87 -20.08 4.90 -10.47
C CYS A 87 -18.95 5.67 -9.75
N ASN A 88 -17.78 5.06 -9.53
CA ASN A 88 -16.67 5.76 -8.89
C ASN A 88 -16.09 6.90 -9.75
N THR A 89 -16.01 6.71 -11.08
CA THR A 89 -15.55 7.76 -12.00
C THR A 89 -16.51 8.95 -12.01
N GLN A 90 -17.81 8.69 -12.10
CA GLN A 90 -18.84 9.74 -12.08
C GLN A 90 -18.90 10.48 -10.74
N ALA A 91 -18.62 9.77 -9.65
CA ALA A 91 -18.57 10.33 -8.30
C ALA A 91 -17.27 11.10 -7.97
N SER A 92 -16.26 11.09 -8.85
CA SER A 92 -14.92 11.62 -8.56
C SER A 92 -14.90 13.11 -8.20
N SER A 93 -15.87 13.88 -8.72
CA SER A 93 -16.01 15.31 -8.46
C SER A 93 -17.03 15.64 -7.37
N MET A 94 -17.68 14.63 -6.78
CA MET A 94 -18.72 14.78 -5.77
C MET A 94 -18.15 14.58 -4.36
N LYS A 95 -18.64 15.35 -3.39
CA LYS A 95 -18.19 15.29 -1.99
C LYS A 95 -19.36 15.17 -1.03
N GLY A 96 -19.10 14.61 0.14
CA GLY A 96 -20.07 14.49 1.22
C GLY A 96 -21.31 13.67 0.83
N GLU A 97 -22.46 14.10 1.32
CA GLU A 97 -23.74 13.41 1.15
C GLU A 97 -24.14 13.24 -0.32
N ALA A 98 -23.79 14.18 -1.19
CA ALA A 98 -24.05 14.08 -2.63
C ALA A 98 -23.40 12.84 -3.26
N ARG A 99 -22.14 12.53 -2.87
CA ARG A 99 -21.43 11.33 -3.34
C ARG A 99 -22.04 10.04 -2.81
N LYS A 100 -22.46 10.01 -1.53
CA LYS A 100 -23.09 8.83 -0.94
C LYS A 100 -24.42 8.51 -1.61
N ASN A 101 -25.28 9.52 -1.76
CA ASN A 101 -26.58 9.35 -2.41
C ASN A 101 -26.42 8.91 -3.87
N PHE A 102 -25.50 9.55 -4.60
CA PHE A 102 -25.16 9.16 -5.96
C PHE A 102 -24.64 7.71 -6.02
N MET A 103 -23.66 7.33 -5.18
CA MET A 103 -23.09 5.98 -5.20
C MET A 103 -24.15 4.92 -4.87
N SER A 104 -25.02 5.18 -3.89
CA SER A 104 -26.09 4.24 -3.55
C SER A 104 -27.13 4.11 -4.65
N SER A 105 -27.49 5.19 -5.35
CA SER A 105 -28.43 5.12 -6.47
C SER A 105 -27.78 4.41 -7.67
N CYS A 106 -26.55 4.79 -8.00
CA CYS A 106 -25.79 4.23 -9.12
C CYS A 106 -25.56 2.73 -8.97
N LEU A 107 -25.30 2.21 -7.76
CA LEU A 107 -25.09 0.78 -7.54
C LEU A 107 -26.38 -0.05 -7.47
N LYS A 108 -27.53 0.56 -7.14
CA LYS A 108 -28.83 -0.13 -7.02
C LYS A 108 -29.62 -0.25 -8.33
N GLY A 109 -29.27 0.54 -9.35
CA GLY A 109 -29.95 0.52 -10.67
C GLY A 109 -29.63 -0.67 -11.56
#